data_AF-A0A2K2VKJ4-F1
#
_entry.id   AF-A0A2K2VKJ4-F1
#
_cell.length_a   1.000
_cell.length_b   1.000
_cell.length_c   1.000
_cell.angle_alpha   90.00
_cell.angle_beta   90.00
_cell.angle_gamma   90.00
#
_symmetry.space_group_name_H-M   'P 1'
#
loop_
_entity.id
_entity.type
_entity.pdbx_description
1 polymer ?
#
loop_
_entity_poly.entity_id
_entity_poly.type
_entity_poly.pdbx_seq_one_letter_code
_entity_poly.pdbx_strand_id
1 'polypeptide(L)' 'MFQDIVIILVMSVPMLMFAVYPGLKLGDYFEEKHNVEEKQKRIVIIATTVVFAVTLSSLLHFL' A
#
# COMPACT_ATOMS: atom_id res chain seq x y z
N MET A 1 12.28 10.30 17.50
CA MET A 1 12.05 10.78 16.10
C MET A 1 12.67 9.86 15.05
N PHE A 2 14.01 9.76 14.94
CA PHE A 2 14.62 8.90 13.89
C PHE A 2 14.34 7.41 14.10
N GLN A 3 14.36 6.93 15.35
CA GLN A 3 14.01 5.55 15.69
C GLN A 3 12.56 5.19 15.36
N ASP A 4 11.61 6.10 15.61
CA ASP A 4 10.18 5.90 15.32
C ASP A 4 9.94 5.70 13.82
N ILE A 5 10.61 6.51 12.98
CA ILE A 5 10.54 6.38 11.52
C ILE A 5 11.08 5.02 11.06
N VAL A 6 12.20 4.57 11.63
CA VAL A 6 12.80 3.27 11.31
C VAL A 6 11.88 2.13 11.72
N ILE A 7 11.24 2.21 12.89
CA ILE A 7 10.29 1.21 13.37
C ILE A 7 9.08 1.13 12.44
N ILE A 8 8.50 2.27 12.04
CA ILE A 8 7.39 2.32 11.08
C ILE A 8 7.79 1.70 9.73
N LEU A 9 9.00 1.97 9.24
CA LEU A 9 9.50 1.39 7.99
C LEU A 9 9.71 -0.12 8.09
N VAL A 10 10.29 -0.63 9.18
CA VAL A 10 10.47 -2.08 9.39
C VAL A 10 9.12 -2.77 9.53
N MET A 11 8.19 -2.17 10.26
CA MET A 11 6.81 -2.66 10.41
C MET A 11 6.03 -2.62 9.10
N SER A 12 6.39 -1.74 8.15
CA SER A 12 5.74 -1.71 6.84
C SER A 12 5.96 -2.96 6.02
N VAL A 13 7.09 -3.66 6.19
CA VAL A 13 7.42 -4.89 5.45
C VAL A 13 6.40 -6.02 5.67
N PRO A 14 6.08 -6.45 6.91
CA PRO A 14 5.02 -7.42 7.12
C PRO A 14 3.64 -6.87 6.73
N MET A 15 3.40 -5.56 6.87
CA MET A 15 2.13 -4.94 6.50
C MET A 15 1.91 -4.89 4.98
N LEU A 16 2.97 -4.92 4.16
CA LEU A 16 2.86 -5.07 2.71
C LEU A 16 2.11 -6.36 2.34
N MET A 17 2.33 -7.47 3.07
CA MET A 17 1.62 -8.73 2.80
C MET A 17 0.10 -8.59 2.97
N PHE A 18 -0.34 -7.72 3.88
CA PHE A 18 -1.76 -7.41 4.08
C PHE A 18 -2.26 -6.29 3.15
N ALA A 19 -1.40 -5.33 2.81
CA ALA A 19 -1.72 -4.17 1.97
C ALA A 19 -1.77 -4.48 0.47
N VAL A 20 -1.20 -5.60 0.01
CA VAL A 20 -1.29 -6.02 -1.40
C VAL A 20 -2.75 -6.28 -1.81
N TYR A 21 -3.58 -6.85 -0.93
CA TYR A 21 -4.98 -7.14 -1.24
C TYR A 21 -5.81 -5.89 -1.62
N PRO A 22 -5.83 -4.80 -0.81
CA PRO A 22 -6.52 -3.58 -1.19
C PRO A 22 -5.91 -2.93 -2.44
N GLY A 23 -4.58 -3.04 -2.62
CA GLY A 23 -3.89 -2.57 -3.83
C GLY A 23 -4.39 -3.27 -5.09
N LEU A 24 -4.48 -4.60 -5.07
CA LEU A 24 -5.00 -5.42 -6.17
C LEU A 24 -6.46 -5.08 -6.47
N LYS A 25 -7.31 -5.03 -5.44
CA LYS A 25 -8.74 -4.72 -5.59
C LYS A 25 -8.98 -3.34 -6.19
N LEU A 26 -8.17 -2.34 -5.82
CA LEU A 26 -8.22 -1.01 -6.42
C LEU A 26 -7.71 -1.01 -7.86
N GLY A 27 -6.63 -1.74 -8.15
CA GLY A 27 -6.13 -1.91 -9.52
C GLY A 27 -7.19 -2.53 -10.46
N ASP A 28 -7.85 -3.59 -10.01
CA ASP A 28 -8.92 -4.26 -10.76
C ASP A 28 -10.14 -3.35 -10.95
N TYR A 29 -10.54 -2.60 -9.91
CA TYR A 29 -11.64 -1.63 -10.01
C TYR A 29 -11.35 -0.52 -11.02
N PHE A 30 -10.11 -0.02 -11.06
CA PHE A 30 -9.70 0.98 -12.04
C PHE A 30 -9.66 0.41 -13.46
N GLU A 31 -9.21 -0.83 -13.64
CA GLU A 31 -9.24 -1.52 -14.92
C GLU A 31 -10.69 -1.65 -15.44
N GLU A 32 -11.61 -2.14 -14.61
CA GLU A 32 -13.01 -2.33 -15.00
C GLU A 32 -13.71 -1.01 -15.34
N LYS A 33 -13.41 0.06 -14.60
CA LYS A 33 -14.13 1.34 -14.73
C LYS A 33 -13.51 2.32 -15.72
N HIS A 34 -12.19 2.28 -15.88
CA HIS A 34 -11.44 3.24 -16.70
C HIS A 34 -10.67 2.60 -17.86
N ASN A 35 -10.72 1.26 -18.00
CA ASN A 35 -10.04 0.52 -19.06
C ASN A 35 -8.54 0.88 -19.16
N VAL A 36 -7.91 1.04 -17.98
CA VAL A 36 -6.51 1.47 -17.85
C VAL A 36 -5.55 0.39 -18.30
N GLU A 37 -4.47 0.81 -18.95
CA GLU A 37 -3.43 -0.10 -19.44
C GLU A 37 -2.75 -0.85 -18.30
N GLU A 38 -2.24 -2.06 -18.58
CA GLU A 38 -1.59 -2.93 -17.59
C GLU A 38 -0.44 -2.22 -16.83
N LYS A 39 0.29 -1.32 -17.50
CA LYS A 39 1.34 -0.49 -16.88
C LYS A 39 0.76 0.47 -15.85
N GLN A 40 -0.38 1.09 -16.13
CA GLN A 40 -1.06 2.01 -15.21
C GLN A 40 -1.68 1.23 -14.04
N LYS A 41 -2.30 0.08 -14.31
CA LYS A 41 -2.81 -0.83 -13.27
C LYS A 41 -1.71 -1.22 -12.28
N ARG A 42 -0.53 -1.62 -12.77
CA ARG A 42 0.61 -1.98 -11.91
C ARG A 42 1.07 -0.80 -11.04
N ILE A 43 1.12 0.41 -11.60
CA ILE A 43 1.49 1.62 -10.83
C ILE A 43 0.46 1.89 -9.73
N VAL A 44 -0.85 1.79 -10.04
CA VAL A 44 -1.93 1.99 -9.06
C VAL A 44 -1.85 0.97 -7.93
N ILE A 45 -1.62 -0.30 -8.25
CA ILE A 45 -1.47 -1.37 -7.25
C ILE A 45 -0.30 -1.07 -6.31
N ILE A 46 0.89 -0.75 -6.86
CA ILE A 46 2.10 -0.47 -6.07
C ILE A 46 1.90 0.77 -5.21
N ALA A 47 1.41 1.87 -5.78
CA ALA A 47 1.19 3.13 -5.07
C ALA A 47 0.20 2.94 -3.91
N THR A 48 -0.92 2.27 -4.17
CA THR A 48 -1.94 1.98 -3.15
C THR A 48 -1.37 1.09 -2.05
N THR A 49 -0.65 0.03 -2.41
CA THR A 49 -0.06 -0.92 -1.44
C THR A 49 0.94 -0.21 -0.52
N VAL A 50 1.83 0.63 -1.07
CA VAL A 50 2.82 1.36 -0.29
C VAL A 50 2.16 2.38 0.64
N VAL A 51 1.22 3.18 0.11
CA VAL A 51 0.50 4.17 0.92
C VAL A 51 -0.26 3.47 2.05
N PHE A 52 -0.99 2.39 1.73
CA PHE A 52 -1.78 1.67 2.73
C PHE A 52 -0.91 1.00 3.78
N ALA A 53 0.23 0.41 3.40
CA ALA A 53 1.18 -0.18 4.34
C ALA A 53 1.79 0.87 5.28
N VAL A 54 2.17 2.04 4.77
CA VAL A 54 2.72 3.13 5.60
C VAL A 54 1.65 3.71 6.53
N THR A 55 0.43 3.91 6.03
CA THR A 55 -0.70 4.39 6.84
C THR A 55 -1.03 3.41 7.96
N LEU A 56 -1.13 2.10 7.66
CA LEU A 56 -1.36 1.06 8.66
C LEU A 56 -0.24 0.96 9.68
N SER A 57 1.02 1.02 9.22
CA SER A 57 2.19 0.93 10.12
C SER A 57 2.29 2.13 11.04
N SER A 58 1.94 3.32 10.52
CA SER A 58 1.85 4.54 11.33
C SER A 58 0.72 4.43 12.35
N LEU A 59 -0.47 3.98 11.92
CA LEU A 59 -1.60 3.74 12.84
C LEU A 59 -1.22 2.78 13.96
N LEU A 60 -0.55 1.67 13.64
CA LEU A 60 -0.10 0.67 14.62
C LEU A 60 0.98 1.19 15.57
N HIS A 61 1.83 2.11 15.14
CA HIS A 61 2.86 2.71 15.99
C HIS A 61 2.27 3.72 17.00
N PHE A 62 1.16 4.36 16.65
CA PHE A 62 0.48 5.35 17.49
C PHE A 62 -0.70 4.79 18.32
N LEU A 63 -1.08 3.53 18.09
CA LEU A 63 -2.06 2.78 18.89
C LEU A 63 -1.38 2.07 20.05
#